data_AF-Q14NE2-F1
#
_entry.id   AF-Q14NE2-F1
#
_cell.length_a   1.000
_cell.length_b   1.000
_cell.length_c   1.000
_cell.angle_alpha   90.00
_cell.angle_beta   90.00
_cell.angle_gamma   90.00
#
_symmetry.space_group_name_H-M   'P 1'
#
loop_
_entity.id
_entity.type
_entity.pdbx_description
1 polymer ?
#
loop_
_entity_poly.entity_id
_entity_poly.type
_entity_poly.pdbx_seq_one_letter_code
_entity_poly.pdbx_strand_id
1 'polypeptide(L)'
;MKKFIFFFKNYCYISGSMLLFSLIDLLLWLISLYCVGLVFWILFALQCVYFVWWLWKNIFYQLNSFGLVNFVWDNPLSVIIGKLGTGKTLLLTYLSQTMKLLTDEIYSNYPLEDDKVKVLTFKNLDFTDRTKPVPPDDSVILFDESYLYIDGTSPHDEKKVHSGKIPWIVLARHFGHRALFTAQREGMIWNNIRQLASGIIIPISLKKPVAKKGFNFFNRFFIMRIGIFQDITDYEIWKTKSVERTVEGKRAKHKSDVGLGIRFFKIIIPLEFANKYDSEWLKFVRDLKNDEIVNEKFYYWSEITKLSVKERLELFDIDILKKNLKPKKEKGNSKDD
;
A
#
# COMPACT_ATOMS: atom_id res chain seq x y z
N MET A 1 7.56 7.95 26.01
CA MET A 1 7.34 9.36 25.62
C MET A 1 6.97 9.54 24.15
N LYS A 2 7.77 9.10 23.16
CA LYS A 2 7.47 9.30 21.71
C LYS A 2 6.09 8.77 21.26
N LYS A 3 5.67 7.60 21.76
CA LYS A 3 4.34 7.01 21.51
C LYS A 3 3.17 7.89 22.02
N PHE A 4 3.36 8.59 23.14
CA PHE A 4 2.35 9.46 23.74
C PHE A 4 2.27 10.82 23.03
N ILE A 5 3.42 11.38 22.62
CA ILE A 5 3.49 12.63 21.84
C ILE A 5 2.80 12.46 20.48
N PHE A 6 2.98 11.30 19.83
CA PHE A 6 2.27 10.99 18.58
C PHE A 6 0.74 10.94 18.76
N PHE A 7 0.28 10.27 19.82
CA PHE A 7 -1.14 10.22 20.17
C PHE A 7 -1.68 11.65 20.39
N PHE A 8 -0.98 12.45 21.21
CA PHE A 8 -1.43 13.78 21.60
C PHE A 8 -1.47 14.77 20.43
N LYS A 9 -0.44 14.77 19.56
CA LYS A 9 -0.35 15.72 18.43
C LYS A 9 -1.44 15.49 17.38
N ASN A 10 -1.77 14.23 17.08
CA ASN A 10 -2.89 13.89 16.20
C ASN A 10 -4.26 14.05 16.88
N TYR A 11 -4.33 13.90 18.20
CA TYR A 11 -5.57 14.07 18.97
C TYR A 11 -5.97 15.54 19.12
N CYS A 12 -5.02 16.44 19.40
CA CYS A 12 -5.29 17.88 19.60
C CYS A 12 -5.70 18.61 18.31
N TYR A 13 -5.13 18.27 17.16
CA TYR A 13 -5.43 18.96 15.90
C TYR A 13 -6.88 18.75 15.43
N ILE A 14 -7.46 17.59 15.73
CA ILE A 14 -8.78 17.21 15.24
C ILE A 14 -9.89 17.58 16.26
N SER A 15 -9.56 17.64 17.57
CA SER A 15 -10.55 17.81 18.64
C SER A 15 -10.74 19.28 19.09
N GLY A 16 -9.81 20.17 18.74
CA GLY A 16 -9.80 21.55 19.26
C GLY A 16 -11.00 22.40 18.83
N SER A 17 -11.47 22.26 17.59
CA SER A 17 -12.61 23.04 17.08
C SER A 17 -13.94 22.63 17.73
N MET A 18 -14.16 21.33 17.96
CA MET A 18 -15.38 20.83 18.60
C MET A 18 -15.49 21.21 20.07
N LEU A 19 -14.37 21.21 20.80
CA LEU A 19 -14.32 21.72 22.18
C LEU A 19 -14.65 23.21 22.25
N LEU A 20 -14.20 23.98 21.26
CA LEU A 20 -14.45 25.41 21.20
C LEU A 20 -15.94 25.72 20.91
N PHE A 21 -16.58 24.96 20.01
CA PHE A 21 -18.02 25.06 19.77
C PHE A 21 -18.86 24.65 20.99
N SER A 22 -18.50 23.57 21.68
CA SER A 22 -19.23 23.15 22.88
C SER A 22 -19.13 24.16 24.03
N LEU A 23 -17.99 24.85 24.14
CA LEU A 23 -17.78 25.93 25.11
C LEU A 23 -18.66 27.15 24.81
N ILE A 24 -18.85 27.48 23.53
CA ILE A 24 -19.74 28.58 23.10
C ILE A 24 -21.19 28.26 23.45
N ASP A 25 -21.67 27.04 23.17
CA ASP A 25 -23.05 26.64 23.49
C ASP A 25 -23.30 26.57 25.00
N LEU A 26 -22.30 26.17 25.79
CA LEU A 26 -22.35 26.22 27.25
C LEU A 26 -22.44 27.66 27.77
N LEU A 27 -21.68 28.59 27.19
CA LEU A 27 -21.72 30.02 27.51
C LEU A 27 -23.09 30.63 27.17
N LEU A 28 -23.63 30.31 25.99
CA LEU A 28 -24.96 30.77 25.56
C LEU A 28 -26.07 30.21 26.45
N TRP A 29 -25.93 28.97 26.92
CA TRP A 29 -26.84 28.39 27.91
C TRP A 29 -26.82 29.16 29.23
N LEU A 30 -25.63 29.44 29.80
CA LEU A 30 -25.47 30.12 31.08
C LEU A 30 -26.03 31.55 31.10
N ILE A 31 -25.98 32.24 29.95
CA ILE A 31 -26.41 33.64 29.81
C ILE A 31 -27.91 33.73 29.44
N SER A 32 -28.51 32.62 29.02
CA SER A 32 -29.88 32.57 28.49
C SER A 32 -30.95 32.35 29.56
N LEU A 33 -32.05 33.10 29.51
CA LEU A 33 -33.25 32.95 30.36
C LEU A 33 -34.24 31.90 29.79
N TYR A 34 -34.89 31.12 30.68
CA TYR A 34 -36.03 30.25 30.39
C TYR A 34 -35.85 29.28 29.19
N CYS A 35 -36.83 29.18 28.29
CA CYS A 35 -36.95 28.17 27.24
C CYS A 35 -35.82 28.21 26.20
N VAL A 36 -35.22 29.39 25.96
CA VAL A 36 -34.07 29.53 25.07
C VAL A 36 -32.85 28.81 25.65
N GLY A 37 -32.72 28.80 26.99
CA GLY A 37 -31.64 28.08 27.67
C GLY A 37 -31.79 26.57 27.50
N LEU A 38 -33.02 26.07 27.59
CA LEU A 38 -33.31 24.65 27.38
C LEU A 38 -32.88 24.18 25.97
N VAL A 39 -33.08 25.01 24.94
CA VAL A 39 -32.62 24.71 23.56
C VAL A 39 -31.09 24.61 23.49
N PHE A 40 -30.35 25.58 24.04
CA PHE A 40 -28.88 25.55 24.06
C PHE A 40 -28.34 24.38 24.89
N TRP A 41 -29.02 24.01 25.97
CA TRP A 41 -28.67 22.84 26.77
C TRP A 41 -28.84 21.53 25.99
N ILE A 42 -29.94 21.37 25.25
CA ILE A 42 -30.14 20.19 24.39
C ILE A 42 -29.09 20.13 23.28
N LEU A 43 -28.78 21.27 22.63
CA LEU A 43 -27.75 21.35 21.60
C LEU A 43 -26.38 20.97 22.16
N PHE A 44 -26.02 21.49 23.34
CA PHE A 44 -24.80 21.13 24.05
C PHE A 44 -24.76 19.62 24.37
N ALA A 45 -25.84 19.06 24.92
CA ALA A 45 -25.91 17.63 25.24
C ALA A 45 -25.75 16.75 23.98
N LEU A 46 -26.41 17.10 22.88
CA LEU A 46 -26.27 16.41 21.59
C LEU A 46 -24.84 16.51 21.05
N GLN A 47 -24.21 17.68 21.17
CA GLN A 47 -22.81 17.87 20.79
C GLN A 47 -21.86 17.04 21.65
N CYS A 48 -22.08 16.95 22.97
CA CYS A 48 -21.28 16.11 23.85
C CYS A 48 -21.41 14.62 23.47
N VAL A 49 -22.62 14.13 23.20
CA VAL A 49 -22.84 12.74 22.77
C VAL A 49 -22.15 12.48 21.43
N TYR A 50 -22.31 13.40 20.46
CA TYR A 50 -21.63 13.32 19.18
C TYR A 50 -20.09 13.33 19.34
N PHE A 51 -19.57 14.22 20.20
CA PHE A 51 -18.15 14.34 20.48
C PHE A 51 -17.59 13.06 21.10
N VAL A 52 -18.26 12.49 22.10
CA VAL A 52 -17.84 11.21 22.72
C VAL A 52 -17.85 10.08 21.70
N TRP A 53 -18.91 9.96 20.89
CA TRP A 53 -18.96 8.95 19.82
C TRP A 53 -17.84 9.15 18.78
N TRP A 54 -17.58 10.38 18.37
CA TRP A 54 -16.55 10.75 17.41
C TRP A 54 -15.14 10.50 17.96
N LEU A 55 -14.90 10.87 19.21
CA LEU A 55 -13.65 10.67 19.94
C LEU A 55 -13.35 9.19 20.12
N TRP A 56 -14.35 8.41 20.54
CA TRP A 56 -14.25 6.95 20.60
C TRP A 56 -13.83 6.41 19.24
N LYS A 57 -14.55 6.75 18.18
CA LYS A 57 -14.26 6.28 16.82
C LYS A 57 -12.83 6.63 16.37
N ASN A 58 -12.36 7.84 16.64
CA ASN A 58 -10.99 8.26 16.31
C ASN A 58 -9.91 7.55 17.12
N ILE A 59 -10.13 7.34 18.42
CA ILE A 59 -9.21 6.57 19.27
C ILE A 59 -9.04 5.16 18.69
N PHE A 60 -10.13 4.49 18.29
CA PHE A 60 -10.04 3.18 17.66
C PHE A 60 -9.21 3.19 16.36
N TYR A 61 -9.37 4.19 15.51
CA TYR A 61 -8.57 4.31 14.29
C TYR A 61 -7.10 4.61 14.57
N GLN A 62 -6.81 5.45 15.55
CA GLN A 62 -5.45 5.73 15.97
C GLN A 62 -4.80 4.47 16.56
N LEU A 63 -5.47 3.76 17.47
CA LEU A 63 -5.00 2.49 18.03
C LEU A 63 -4.72 1.44 16.95
N ASN A 64 -5.57 1.35 15.93
CA ASN A 64 -5.31 0.46 14.77
C ASN A 64 -4.07 0.88 13.99
N SER A 65 -3.84 2.18 13.83
CA SER A 65 -2.66 2.72 13.17
C SER A 65 -1.39 2.45 13.97
N PHE A 66 -1.46 2.57 15.30
CA PHE A 66 -0.40 2.13 16.22
C PHE A 66 -0.14 0.63 16.12
N GLY A 67 -1.20 -0.18 16.06
CA GLY A 67 -1.10 -1.63 15.88
C GLY A 67 -0.37 -1.99 14.59
N LEU A 68 -0.68 -1.30 13.47
CA LEU A 68 0.01 -1.45 12.20
C LEU A 68 1.48 -1.04 12.28
N VAL A 69 1.78 0.13 12.87
CA VAL A 69 3.14 0.63 13.00
C VAL A 69 3.99 -0.31 13.87
N ASN A 70 3.48 -0.73 15.03
CA ASN A 70 4.16 -1.70 15.89
C ASN A 70 4.36 -3.03 15.15
N PHE A 71 3.35 -3.51 14.43
CA PHE A 71 3.48 -4.73 13.64
C PHE A 71 4.63 -4.62 12.63
N VAL A 72 4.71 -3.54 11.85
CA VAL A 72 5.82 -3.35 10.91
C VAL A 72 7.15 -3.17 11.63
N TRP A 73 7.16 -2.51 12.79
CA TRP A 73 8.37 -2.29 13.58
C TRP A 73 8.96 -3.61 14.11
N ASP A 74 8.09 -4.52 14.53
CA ASP A 74 8.45 -5.82 15.08
C ASP A 74 8.78 -6.85 13.98
N ASN A 75 8.46 -6.55 12.71
CA ASN A 75 8.67 -7.45 11.58
C ASN A 75 9.70 -6.92 10.57
N PRO A 76 10.94 -7.43 10.59
CA PRO A 76 12.03 -6.90 9.76
C PRO A 76 11.76 -6.97 8.26
N LEU A 77 11.06 -8.00 7.82
CA LEU A 77 10.68 -8.20 6.43
C LEU A 77 9.16 -8.33 6.36
N SER A 78 8.54 -7.34 5.71
CA SER A 78 7.10 -7.29 5.52
C SER A 78 6.77 -7.16 4.04
N VAL A 79 5.68 -7.80 3.63
CA VAL A 79 5.24 -7.83 2.24
C VAL A 79 3.81 -7.30 2.14
N ILE A 80 3.58 -6.36 1.22
CA ILE A 80 2.26 -5.82 0.91
C ILE A 80 1.78 -6.39 -0.43
N ILE A 81 0.76 -7.25 -0.40
CA ILE A 81 0.23 -7.91 -1.60
C ILE A 81 -1.15 -7.36 -1.92
N GLY A 82 -1.37 -6.96 -3.18
CA GLY A 82 -2.69 -6.49 -3.62
C GLY A 82 -2.73 -6.11 -5.10
N LYS A 83 -3.91 -6.25 -5.71
CA LYS A 83 -4.13 -5.87 -7.10
C LYS A 83 -3.78 -4.40 -7.37
N LEU A 84 -3.61 -4.04 -8.64
CA LEU A 84 -3.45 -2.64 -9.04
C LEU A 84 -4.64 -1.80 -8.52
N GLY A 85 -4.36 -0.62 -7.98
CA GLY A 85 -5.38 0.29 -7.46
C GLY A 85 -5.93 -0.03 -6.06
N THR A 86 -5.40 -1.03 -5.34
CA THR A 86 -5.82 -1.31 -3.95
C THR A 86 -5.26 -0.32 -2.92
N GLY A 87 -4.32 0.54 -3.32
CA GLY A 87 -3.68 1.53 -2.45
C GLY A 87 -2.39 1.05 -1.76
N LYS A 88 -1.63 0.14 -2.37
CA LYS A 88 -0.33 -0.33 -1.82
C LYS A 88 0.65 0.82 -1.60
N THR A 89 0.90 1.63 -2.64
CA THR A 89 1.77 2.80 -2.57
C THR A 89 1.26 3.83 -1.56
N LEU A 90 -0.07 4.06 -1.52
CA LEU A 90 -0.69 4.92 -0.50
C LEU A 90 -0.42 4.43 0.92
N LEU A 91 -0.45 3.11 1.14
CA LEU A 91 -0.13 2.50 2.44
C LEU A 91 1.36 2.66 2.78
N LEU A 92 2.27 2.44 1.81
CA LEU A 92 3.70 2.70 2.00
C LEU A 92 3.96 4.16 2.36
N THR A 93 3.34 5.11 1.67
CA THR A 93 3.49 6.54 1.94
C THR A 93 2.93 6.90 3.31
N TYR A 94 1.80 6.32 3.70
CA TYR A 94 1.29 6.49 5.07
C TYR A 94 2.26 5.95 6.13
N LEU A 95 2.84 4.77 5.90
CA LEU A 95 3.84 4.18 6.78
C LEU A 95 5.11 5.04 6.83
N SER A 96 5.58 5.58 5.71
CA SER A 96 6.75 6.46 5.68
C SER A 96 6.56 7.68 6.57
N GLN A 97 5.37 8.30 6.54
CA GLN A 97 5.08 9.48 7.34
C GLN A 97 4.89 9.16 8.82
N THR A 98 4.27 8.03 9.14
CA THR A 98 4.04 7.62 10.54
C THR A 98 5.30 7.06 11.20
N MET A 99 6.17 6.39 10.45
CA MET A 99 7.42 5.84 10.98
C MET A 99 8.47 6.89 11.32
N LYS A 100 8.35 8.13 10.82
CA LYS A 100 9.22 9.28 11.20
C LYS A 100 9.25 9.58 12.68
N LEU A 101 8.24 9.11 13.39
CA LEU A 101 8.13 9.28 14.83
C LEU A 101 9.00 8.30 15.59
N LEU A 102 9.43 7.22 14.93
CA LEU A 102 10.29 6.18 15.46
C LEU A 102 11.73 6.33 14.96
N THR A 103 11.93 6.60 13.67
CA THR A 103 13.26 6.75 13.06
C THR A 103 13.27 7.86 12.00
N ASP A 104 14.40 8.55 11.87
CA ASP A 104 14.66 9.51 10.78
C ASP A 104 15.31 8.84 9.55
N GLU A 105 15.70 7.56 9.67
CA GLU A 105 16.38 6.79 8.63
C GLU A 105 15.37 6.05 7.74
N ILE A 106 14.68 6.79 6.87
CA ILE A 106 13.67 6.24 5.96
C ILE A 106 14.16 6.34 4.52
N TYR A 107 14.05 5.22 3.80
CA TYR A 107 14.51 5.05 2.43
C TYR A 107 13.37 4.59 1.52
N SER A 108 13.20 5.19 0.34
CA SER A 108 12.19 4.77 -0.65
C SER A 108 12.75 4.68 -2.07
N ASN A 109 12.28 3.70 -2.85
CA ASN A 109 12.64 3.56 -4.27
C ASN A 109 11.71 4.34 -5.22
N TYR A 110 10.71 5.03 -4.67
CA TYR A 110 9.77 5.87 -5.38
C TYR A 110 9.80 7.29 -4.78
N PRO A 111 9.49 8.32 -5.59
CA PRO A 111 9.57 9.72 -5.16
C PRO A 111 8.51 10.01 -4.10
N LEU A 112 8.97 10.63 -3.03
CA LEU A 112 8.16 11.19 -1.96
C LEU A 112 8.54 12.66 -1.83
N GLU A 113 7.54 13.55 -1.81
CA GLU A 113 7.69 14.99 -1.58
C GLU A 113 8.01 15.23 -0.10
N ASP A 114 9.21 14.82 0.32
CA ASP A 114 9.67 14.91 1.69
C ASP A 114 11.20 14.80 1.77
N ASP A 115 11.84 15.88 2.23
CA ASP A 115 13.29 16.04 2.35
C ASP A 115 13.94 15.06 3.33
N LYS A 116 13.16 14.47 4.24
CA LYS A 116 13.64 13.49 5.22
C LYS A 116 13.65 12.06 4.71
N VAL A 117 13.10 11.80 3.52
CA VAL A 117 13.12 10.44 2.95
C VAL A 117 14.24 10.34 1.93
N LYS A 118 15.18 9.43 2.18
CA LYS A 118 16.36 9.22 1.33
C LYS A 118 15.99 8.31 0.16
N VAL A 119 16.64 8.54 -0.99
CA VAL A 119 16.45 7.68 -2.16
C VAL A 119 17.12 6.34 -1.93
N LEU A 120 16.35 5.28 -2.19
CA LEU A 120 16.81 3.91 -2.17
C LEU A 120 16.98 3.41 -3.60
N THR A 121 18.14 2.84 -3.90
CA THR A 121 18.32 2.08 -5.14
C THR A 121 18.61 0.64 -4.80
N PHE A 122 18.32 -0.25 -5.74
CA PHE A 122 18.53 -1.67 -5.53
C PHE A 122 20.01 -2.05 -5.29
N LYS A 123 20.95 -1.20 -5.73
CA LYS A 123 22.38 -1.31 -5.44
C LYS A 123 22.73 -1.04 -3.97
N ASN A 124 21.95 -0.23 -3.25
CA ASN A 124 22.16 -0.01 -1.81
C ASN A 124 21.98 -1.30 -0.99
N LEU A 125 21.29 -2.30 -1.54
CA LEU A 125 21.04 -3.58 -0.88
C LEU A 125 22.06 -4.66 -1.27
N ASP A 126 23.07 -4.31 -2.06
CA ASP A 126 24.05 -5.26 -2.59
C ASP A 126 25.37 -5.20 -1.84
N PHE A 127 25.76 -6.29 -1.19
CA PHE A 127 26.97 -6.34 -0.37
C PHE A 127 28.24 -6.51 -1.22
N THR A 128 28.10 -6.88 -2.49
CA THR A 128 29.24 -6.93 -3.41
C THR A 128 29.49 -5.57 -4.06
N ASP A 129 28.47 -4.73 -4.19
CA ASP A 129 28.57 -3.39 -4.76
C ASP A 129 28.85 -2.35 -3.67
N ARG A 130 30.13 -1.95 -3.54
CA ARG A 130 30.57 -0.93 -2.58
C ARG A 130 30.38 0.52 -3.07
N THR A 131 29.79 0.74 -4.24
CA THR A 131 29.62 2.10 -4.79
C THR A 131 28.57 2.92 -4.05
N LYS A 132 27.64 2.26 -3.35
CA LYS A 132 26.62 2.91 -2.54
C LYS A 132 26.63 2.38 -1.12
N PRO A 133 26.43 3.24 -0.11
CA PRO A 133 26.33 2.78 1.26
C PRO A 133 25.06 1.95 1.46
N VAL A 134 25.20 0.88 2.22
CA VAL A 134 24.07 0.13 2.78
C VAL A 134 23.34 1.05 3.78
N PRO A 135 22.00 1.05 3.82
CA PRO A 135 21.26 1.81 4.82
C PRO A 135 21.73 1.49 6.25
N PRO A 136 21.78 2.48 7.16
CA PRO A 136 22.18 2.25 8.53
C PRO A 136 21.19 1.34 9.26
N ASP A 137 21.65 0.76 10.37
CA ASP A 137 20.85 -0.09 11.25
C ASP A 137 19.56 0.63 11.69
N ASP A 138 18.52 -0.15 11.97
CA ASP A 138 17.18 0.33 12.33
C ASP A 138 16.47 1.22 11.28
N SER A 139 16.99 1.27 10.05
CA SER A 139 16.34 1.98 8.94
C SER A 139 15.03 1.33 8.47
N VAL A 140 14.12 2.18 7.98
CA VAL A 140 12.87 1.76 7.33
C VAL A 140 13.05 1.85 5.82
N ILE A 141 12.80 0.75 5.13
CA ILE A 141 13.12 0.56 3.72
C ILE A 141 11.82 0.27 2.97
N LEU A 142 11.46 1.15 2.04
CA LEU A 142 10.18 1.09 1.31
C LEU A 142 10.45 0.78 -0.15
N PHE A 143 10.03 -0.40 -0.59
CA PHE A 143 10.18 -0.87 -1.96
C PHE A 143 8.81 -1.03 -2.61
N ASP A 144 8.43 -0.08 -3.46
CA ASP A 144 7.24 -0.18 -4.31
C ASP A 144 7.55 -0.94 -5.62
N GLU A 145 6.60 -1.78 -6.04
CA GLU A 145 6.66 -2.68 -7.19
C GLU A 145 8.00 -3.44 -7.27
N SER A 146 8.32 -4.20 -6.22
CA SER A 146 9.60 -4.91 -6.07
C SER A 146 9.94 -5.83 -7.25
N TYR A 147 8.92 -6.34 -7.95
CA TYR A 147 9.06 -7.21 -9.11
C TYR A 147 9.77 -6.55 -10.29
N LEU A 148 9.80 -5.21 -10.35
CA LEU A 148 10.54 -4.47 -11.38
C LEU A 148 12.06 -4.57 -11.19
N TYR A 149 12.51 -4.95 -9.98
CA TYR A 149 13.93 -5.02 -9.62
C TYR A 149 14.43 -6.44 -9.42
N ILE A 150 13.55 -7.36 -8.98
CA ILE A 150 13.85 -8.79 -8.86
C ILE A 150 12.66 -9.58 -9.37
N ASP A 151 12.85 -10.38 -10.40
CA ASP A 151 11.78 -11.24 -10.88
C ASP A 151 11.55 -12.43 -9.93
N GLY A 152 10.37 -12.51 -9.34
CA GLY A 152 9.98 -13.64 -8.52
C GLY A 152 9.67 -14.93 -9.31
N THR A 153 9.50 -14.83 -10.63
CA THR A 153 9.04 -15.94 -11.48
C THR A 153 10.16 -16.86 -11.98
N SER A 154 11.40 -16.37 -12.02
CA SER A 154 12.59 -17.11 -12.48
C SER A 154 13.70 -17.14 -11.41
N PRO A 155 13.47 -17.79 -10.25
CA PRO A 155 14.32 -17.64 -9.07
C PRO A 155 15.76 -18.16 -9.24
N HIS A 156 15.99 -19.12 -10.14
CA HIS A 156 17.32 -19.69 -10.37
C HIS A 156 18.25 -18.73 -11.12
N ASP A 157 17.74 -18.06 -12.14
CA ASP A 157 18.51 -17.10 -12.94
C ASP A 157 18.80 -15.84 -12.11
N GLU A 158 17.79 -15.37 -11.38
CA GLU A 158 17.88 -14.20 -10.49
C GLU A 158 18.85 -14.42 -9.32
N LYS A 159 18.95 -15.66 -8.80
CA LYS A 159 19.92 -15.98 -7.73
C LYS A 159 21.36 -15.73 -8.17
N LYS A 160 21.68 -15.94 -9.44
CA LYS A 160 23.04 -15.71 -9.97
C LYS A 160 23.30 -14.21 -10.12
N VAL A 161 22.33 -13.47 -10.67
CA VAL A 161 22.43 -12.02 -10.95
C VAL A 161 22.40 -11.18 -9.67
N HIS A 162 21.65 -11.62 -8.66
CA HIS A 162 21.44 -10.87 -7.40
C HIS A 162 22.01 -11.57 -6.16
N SER A 163 23.02 -12.41 -6.36
CA SER A 163 23.69 -13.15 -5.29
C SER A 163 24.18 -12.27 -4.14
N GLY A 164 24.74 -11.09 -4.44
CA GLY A 164 25.25 -10.14 -3.45
C GLY A 164 24.18 -9.47 -2.57
N LYS A 165 22.90 -9.60 -2.92
CA LYS A 165 21.76 -9.06 -2.17
C LYS A 165 21.15 -10.07 -1.20
N ILE A 166 21.42 -11.36 -1.41
CA ILE A 166 20.97 -12.44 -0.51
C ILE A 166 21.50 -12.24 0.91
N PRO A 167 22.80 -11.93 1.12
CA PRO A 167 23.32 -11.63 2.45
C PRO A 167 22.54 -10.51 3.14
N TRP A 168 22.22 -9.42 2.42
CA TRP A 168 21.45 -8.33 3.00
C TRP A 168 20.05 -8.76 3.42
N ILE A 169 19.31 -9.51 2.59
CA ILE A 169 17.96 -10.00 2.93
C ILE A 169 17.99 -10.90 4.18
N VAL A 170 18.99 -11.78 4.27
CA VAL A 170 19.15 -12.67 5.43
C VAL A 170 19.53 -11.89 6.69
N LEU A 171 20.44 -10.92 6.55
CA LEU A 171 20.96 -10.12 7.66
C LEU A 171 20.06 -8.93 8.04
N ALA A 172 19.03 -8.60 7.25
CA ALA A 172 18.11 -7.49 7.51
C ALA A 172 17.51 -7.57 8.93
N ARG A 173 17.28 -8.78 9.45
CA ARG A 173 16.82 -9.01 10.82
C ARG A 173 17.86 -8.61 11.88
N HIS A 174 19.14 -8.87 11.62
CA HIS A 174 20.24 -8.54 12.52
C HIS A 174 20.55 -7.04 12.54
N PHE A 175 20.42 -6.36 11.41
CA PHE A 175 20.54 -4.90 11.32
C PHE A 175 19.30 -4.16 11.86
N GLY A 176 18.27 -4.89 12.28
CA GLY A 176 17.00 -4.29 12.66
C GLY A 176 16.34 -3.53 11.50
N HIS A 177 16.64 -3.80 10.24
CA HIS A 177 15.94 -3.10 9.15
C HIS A 177 14.47 -3.47 9.13
N ARG A 178 13.61 -2.51 8.76
CA ARG A 178 12.18 -2.73 8.50
C ARG A 178 11.91 -2.52 7.03
N ALA A 179 12.05 -3.57 6.25
CA ALA A 179 11.87 -3.54 4.81
C ALA A 179 10.46 -3.99 4.41
N LEU A 180 9.79 -3.13 3.65
CA LEU A 180 8.43 -3.30 3.13
C LEU A 180 8.49 -3.43 1.61
N PHE A 181 8.10 -4.58 1.10
CA PHE A 181 8.05 -4.85 -0.34
C PHE A 181 6.61 -4.89 -0.81
N THR A 182 6.26 -4.14 -1.86
CA THR A 182 4.94 -4.28 -2.50
C THR A 182 5.02 -5.13 -3.75
N ALA A 183 3.98 -5.93 -3.97
CA ALA A 183 3.78 -6.63 -5.22
C ALA A 183 2.31 -6.79 -5.56
N GLN A 184 2.03 -7.01 -6.84
CA GLN A 184 0.65 -7.23 -7.30
C GLN A 184 0.15 -8.64 -6.99
N ARG A 185 1.05 -9.62 -7.09
CA ARG A 185 0.80 -11.04 -6.80
C ARG A 185 1.97 -11.60 -6.01
N GLU A 186 1.68 -12.58 -5.19
CA GLU A 186 2.67 -13.27 -4.35
C GLU A 186 3.83 -13.87 -5.16
N GLY A 187 3.53 -14.53 -6.29
CA GLY A 187 4.54 -15.12 -7.16
C GLY A 187 5.47 -14.11 -7.86
N MET A 188 5.15 -12.82 -7.83
CA MET A 188 6.03 -11.76 -8.33
C MET A 188 7.11 -11.37 -7.33
N ILE A 189 6.98 -11.80 -6.07
CA ILE A 189 7.99 -11.56 -5.04
C ILE A 189 9.00 -12.69 -5.08
N TRP A 190 10.27 -12.31 -5.04
CA TRP A 190 11.36 -13.24 -4.99
C TRP A 190 11.25 -14.21 -3.82
N ASN A 191 11.53 -15.49 -4.09
CA ASN A 191 11.26 -16.57 -3.15
C ASN A 191 11.96 -16.36 -1.78
N ASN A 192 13.20 -15.85 -1.77
CA ASN A 192 13.93 -15.60 -0.53
C ASN A 192 13.26 -14.53 0.35
N ILE A 193 12.74 -13.45 -0.25
CA ILE A 193 12.01 -12.41 0.48
C ILE A 193 10.71 -12.99 1.02
N ARG A 194 10.01 -13.78 0.20
CA ARG A 194 8.74 -14.40 0.56
C ARG A 194 8.86 -15.37 1.73
N GLN A 195 9.88 -16.24 1.71
CA GLN A 195 10.13 -17.22 2.78
C GLN A 195 10.61 -16.57 4.09
N LEU A 196 11.33 -15.45 4.00
CA LEU A 196 11.85 -14.74 5.18
C LEU A 196 10.92 -13.63 5.67
N ALA A 197 9.84 -13.31 4.95
CA ALA A 197 8.85 -12.35 5.38
C ALA A 197 8.16 -12.84 6.66
N SER A 198 8.22 -12.02 7.70
CA SER A 198 7.54 -12.27 8.98
C SER A 198 6.22 -11.51 9.10
N GLY A 199 5.87 -10.72 8.08
CA GLY A 199 4.59 -10.05 8.01
C GLY A 199 4.04 -9.94 6.60
N ILE A 200 2.78 -10.33 6.41
CA ILE A 200 2.04 -10.11 5.18
C ILE A 200 0.89 -9.16 5.45
N ILE A 201 0.81 -8.11 4.64
CA ILE A 201 -0.16 -7.04 4.75
C ILE A 201 -0.99 -7.01 3.46
N ILE A 202 -2.30 -7.01 3.60
CA ILE A 202 -3.22 -7.05 2.46
C ILE A 202 -4.17 -5.86 2.54
N PRO A 203 -4.06 -4.88 1.62
CA PRO A 203 -5.07 -3.86 1.44
C PRO A 203 -6.32 -4.51 0.82
N ILE A 204 -7.40 -4.62 1.59
CA ILE A 204 -8.64 -5.30 1.18
C ILE A 204 -9.57 -4.34 0.45
N SER A 205 -9.72 -3.15 1.01
CA SER A 205 -10.58 -2.13 0.42
C SER A 205 -10.11 -0.73 0.78
N LEU A 206 -10.29 0.17 -0.19
CA LEU A 206 -9.95 1.58 -0.06
C LEU A 206 -11.21 2.40 -0.36
N LYS A 207 -11.68 3.15 0.63
CA LYS A 207 -12.70 4.18 0.43
C LYS A 207 -12.01 5.51 0.21
N LYS A 208 -12.23 6.10 -0.96
CA LYS A 208 -11.72 7.43 -1.33
C LYS A 208 -12.52 8.54 -0.62
N PRO A 209 -11.91 9.70 -0.36
CA PRO A 209 -12.64 10.87 0.13
C PRO A 209 -13.72 11.26 -0.89
N VAL A 210 -14.92 11.60 -0.40
CA VAL A 210 -16.03 12.05 -1.24
C VAL A 210 -15.94 13.56 -1.36
N ALA A 211 -15.57 14.07 -2.54
CA ALA A 211 -15.62 15.50 -2.83
C ALA A 211 -17.08 15.90 -3.10
N LYS A 212 -17.83 16.33 -2.08
CA LYS A 212 -19.10 17.04 -2.29
C LYS A 212 -18.84 18.55 -2.40
N LYS A 213 -19.48 19.23 -3.35
CA LYS A 213 -19.43 20.71 -3.41
C LYS A 213 -20.19 21.26 -2.19
N GLY A 214 -19.50 22.04 -1.34
CA GLY A 214 -20.05 22.66 -0.13
C GLY A 214 -19.62 21.96 1.17
N PHE A 215 -18.88 22.67 2.03
CA PHE A 215 -18.43 22.27 3.38
C PHE A 215 -17.68 20.91 3.49
N ASN A 216 -16.55 20.77 2.79
CA ASN A 216 -15.63 19.62 2.91
C ASN A 216 -14.59 19.74 4.03
N PHE A 217 -15.00 20.03 5.27
CA PHE A 217 -14.07 20.00 6.41
C PHE A 217 -13.89 18.59 6.98
N PHE A 218 -14.92 17.74 6.93
CA PHE A 218 -14.94 16.47 7.68
C PHE A 218 -14.65 15.20 6.88
N ASN A 219 -14.44 15.25 5.56
CA ASN A 219 -14.27 14.05 4.70
C ASN A 219 -13.02 14.10 3.80
N ARG A 220 -11.89 14.60 4.31
CA ARG A 220 -10.59 14.63 3.59
C ARG A 220 -9.66 13.49 3.98
N PHE A 221 -10.20 12.28 4.11
CA PHE A 221 -9.40 11.12 4.46
C PHE A 221 -9.84 9.88 3.70
N PHE A 222 -8.89 8.99 3.46
CA PHE A 222 -9.13 7.65 2.95
C PHE A 222 -9.38 6.71 4.13
N ILE A 223 -10.29 5.77 3.96
CA ILE A 223 -10.46 4.66 4.91
C ILE A 223 -9.99 3.40 4.23
N MET A 224 -8.92 2.80 4.74
CA MET A 224 -8.37 1.56 4.24
C MET A 224 -8.65 0.42 5.22
N ARG A 225 -9.21 -0.69 4.71
CA ARG A 225 -9.31 -1.94 5.45
C ARG A 225 -8.10 -2.80 5.11
N ILE A 226 -7.39 -3.23 6.14
CA ILE A 226 -6.15 -4.00 6.02
C ILE A 226 -6.33 -5.33 6.73
N GLY A 227 -5.78 -6.39 6.16
CA GLY A 227 -5.53 -7.66 6.83
C GLY A 227 -4.05 -7.85 7.09
N ILE A 228 -3.71 -8.29 8.30
CA ILE A 228 -2.34 -8.63 8.70
C ILE A 228 -2.27 -10.13 9.01
N PHE A 229 -1.21 -10.75 8.52
CA PHE A 229 -0.85 -12.14 8.73
C PHE A 229 0.61 -12.20 9.20
N GLN A 230 0.90 -13.03 10.21
CA GLN A 230 2.26 -13.24 10.73
C GLN A 230 3.01 -14.31 9.92
N ASP A 231 2.29 -15.22 9.27
CA ASP A 231 2.86 -16.29 8.46
C ASP A 231 2.26 -16.29 7.04
N ILE A 232 3.07 -16.71 6.06
CA ILE A 232 2.61 -17.00 4.71
C ILE A 232 1.62 -18.16 4.67
N THR A 233 1.79 -19.14 5.55
CA THR A 233 0.91 -20.30 5.66
C THR A 233 -0.49 -19.86 6.08
N ASP A 234 -0.61 -18.97 7.07
CA ASP A 234 -1.90 -18.40 7.49
C ASP A 234 -2.57 -17.63 6.34
N TYR A 235 -1.77 -16.89 5.57
CA TYR A 235 -2.24 -16.21 4.38
C TYR A 235 -2.75 -17.18 3.31
N GLU A 236 -2.02 -18.26 3.02
CA GLU A 236 -2.41 -19.27 2.03
C GLU A 236 -3.68 -20.03 2.44
N ILE A 237 -3.80 -20.38 3.72
CA ILE A 237 -5.00 -20.99 4.29
C ILE A 237 -6.20 -20.04 4.12
N TRP A 238 -6.03 -18.77 4.49
CA TRP A 238 -7.08 -17.77 4.34
C TRP A 238 -7.49 -17.58 2.88
N LYS A 239 -6.52 -17.47 1.97
CA LYS A 239 -6.74 -17.33 0.54
C LYS A 239 -7.56 -18.50 -0.01
N THR A 240 -7.19 -19.73 0.35
CA THR A 240 -7.89 -20.95 -0.09
C THR A 240 -9.33 -20.98 0.44
N LYS A 241 -9.50 -20.79 1.76
CA LYS A 241 -10.82 -20.79 2.41
C LYS A 241 -11.71 -19.62 1.97
N SER A 242 -11.14 -18.47 1.61
CA SER A 242 -11.90 -17.29 1.14
C SER A 242 -12.57 -17.49 -0.22
N VAL A 243 -12.10 -18.49 -0.99
CA VAL A 243 -12.59 -18.82 -2.34
C VAL A 243 -13.54 -20.03 -2.30
N GLU A 244 -13.56 -20.80 -1.21
CA GLU A 244 -14.50 -21.91 -1.01
C GLU A 244 -15.95 -21.41 -1.12
N ARG A 245 -16.72 -22.10 -1.97
CA ARG A 245 -18.14 -21.87 -2.16
C ARG A 245 -18.89 -22.92 -1.37
N THR A 246 -20.01 -22.53 -0.76
CA THR A 246 -20.95 -23.51 -0.20
C THR A 246 -21.54 -24.36 -1.33
N VAL A 247 -22.14 -25.50 -0.98
CA VAL A 247 -22.82 -26.41 -1.93
C VAL A 247 -23.89 -25.67 -2.76
N GLU A 248 -24.43 -24.56 -2.25
CA GLU A 248 -25.38 -23.66 -2.94
C GLU A 248 -24.73 -22.57 -3.81
N GLY A 249 -23.41 -22.59 -4.03
CA GLY A 249 -22.70 -21.65 -4.89
C GLY A 249 -22.47 -20.24 -4.30
N LYS A 250 -22.91 -19.97 -3.06
CA LYS A 250 -22.65 -18.71 -2.36
C LYS A 250 -21.21 -18.70 -1.81
N ARG A 251 -20.55 -17.54 -1.85
CA ARG A 251 -19.24 -17.35 -1.18
C ARG A 251 -19.44 -17.50 0.33
N ALA A 252 -18.70 -18.39 0.97
CA ALA A 252 -18.65 -18.47 2.42
C ALA A 252 -18.06 -17.15 2.96
N LYS A 253 -18.92 -16.28 3.52
CA LYS A 253 -18.44 -15.08 4.23
C LYS A 253 -17.88 -15.56 5.56
N HIS A 254 -16.56 -15.65 5.67
CA HIS A 254 -15.92 -15.77 6.97
C HIS A 254 -16.28 -14.54 7.82
N LYS A 255 -17.15 -14.75 8.80
CA LYS A 255 -17.36 -13.85 9.94
C LYS A 255 -16.38 -14.31 11.01
N SER A 256 -15.57 -13.37 11.49
CA SER A 256 -14.68 -13.44 12.67
C SER A 256 -13.49 -14.40 12.65
N ASP A 257 -12.31 -13.79 12.73
CA ASP A 257 -10.97 -14.36 12.85
C ASP A 257 -10.64 -14.82 14.28
N VAL A 258 -11.51 -15.64 14.88
CA VAL A 258 -11.20 -16.25 16.18
C VAL A 258 -10.64 -17.65 15.89
N GLY A 259 -9.32 -17.73 15.68
CA GLY A 259 -8.61 -19.01 15.54
C GLY A 259 -7.49 -19.08 14.49
N LEU A 260 -7.34 -18.08 13.61
CA LEU A 260 -6.35 -18.10 12.51
C LEU A 260 -5.22 -17.05 12.63
N GLY A 261 -5.09 -16.35 13.76
CA GLY A 261 -4.05 -15.31 13.94
C GLY A 261 -4.24 -14.04 13.09
N ILE A 262 -5.32 -13.96 12.30
CA ILE A 262 -5.59 -12.86 11.36
C ILE A 262 -6.16 -11.65 12.09
N ARG A 263 -5.61 -10.46 11.83
CA ARG A 263 -6.16 -9.20 12.35
C ARG A 263 -6.61 -8.31 11.21
N PHE A 264 -7.93 -8.18 11.04
CA PHE A 264 -8.49 -7.12 10.19
C PHE A 264 -8.76 -5.86 10.98
N PHE A 265 -8.28 -4.74 10.47
CA PHE A 265 -8.60 -3.45 11.04
C PHE A 265 -8.72 -2.38 9.96
N LYS A 266 -9.18 -1.22 10.40
CA LYS A 266 -9.36 -0.05 9.54
C LYS A 266 -8.42 1.03 10.00
N ILE A 267 -7.73 1.64 9.05
CA ILE A 267 -6.93 2.84 9.27
C ILE A 267 -7.53 4.02 8.51
N ILE A 268 -7.24 5.22 9.00
CA ILE A 268 -7.57 6.48 8.34
C ILE A 268 -6.26 7.07 7.82
N ILE A 269 -6.22 7.35 6.51
CA ILE A 269 -5.08 7.99 5.86
C ILE A 269 -5.50 9.43 5.50
N PRO A 270 -4.89 10.46 6.11
CA PRO A 270 -5.15 11.85 5.75
C PRO A 270 -4.79 12.14 4.29
N LEU A 271 -5.56 13.01 3.63
CA LEU A 271 -5.27 13.45 2.26
C LEU A 271 -3.89 14.12 2.13
N GLU A 272 -3.45 14.84 3.16
CA GLU A 272 -2.11 15.45 3.20
C GLU A 272 -1.00 14.42 2.99
N PHE A 273 -1.10 13.25 3.62
CA PHE A 273 -0.12 12.17 3.43
C PHE A 273 -0.27 11.50 2.06
N ALA A 274 -1.50 11.39 1.57
CA ALA A 274 -1.78 10.83 0.25
C ALA A 274 -1.19 11.69 -0.88
N ASN A 275 -1.14 13.01 -0.71
CA ASN A 275 -0.63 13.93 -1.72
C ASN A 275 0.90 13.96 -1.81
N LYS A 276 1.61 13.37 -0.84
CA LYS A 276 3.08 13.38 -0.80
C LYS A 276 3.76 12.45 -1.79
N TYR A 277 3.04 11.61 -2.53
CA TYR A 277 3.65 10.71 -3.51
C TYR A 277 3.17 11.06 -4.91
N ASP A 278 4.12 11.09 -5.85
CA ASP A 278 3.81 11.36 -7.24
C ASP A 278 3.17 10.12 -7.89
N SER A 279 1.90 10.25 -8.28
CA SER A 279 1.19 9.21 -9.02
C SER A 279 1.71 9.00 -10.44
N GLU A 280 2.52 9.92 -10.95
CA GLU A 280 3.08 9.90 -12.29
C GLU A 280 4.47 9.27 -12.37
N TRP A 281 5.08 8.85 -11.24
CA TRP A 281 6.41 8.24 -11.21
C TRP A 281 6.59 7.17 -12.28
N LEU A 282 5.67 6.21 -12.43
CA LEU A 282 5.81 5.16 -13.44
C LEU A 282 5.78 5.65 -14.91
N LYS A 283 5.49 6.93 -15.18
CA LYS A 283 5.69 7.54 -16.51
C LYS A 283 7.16 7.49 -16.92
N PHE A 284 8.12 7.67 -16.00
CA PHE A 284 9.55 7.61 -16.35
C PHE A 284 9.93 6.24 -16.93
N VAL A 285 9.32 5.14 -16.45
CA VAL A 285 9.58 3.78 -16.97
C VAL A 285 9.09 3.65 -18.41
N ARG A 286 7.94 4.25 -18.73
CA ARG A 286 7.42 4.31 -20.10
C ARG A 286 8.36 5.14 -20.97
N ASP A 287 8.82 6.28 -20.46
CA ASP A 287 9.68 7.20 -21.21
C ASP A 287 11.05 6.55 -21.47
N LEU A 288 11.67 5.86 -20.50
CA LEU A 288 12.89 5.05 -20.70
C LEU A 288 12.72 3.93 -21.73
N LYS A 289 11.58 3.22 -21.71
CA LYS A 289 11.29 2.21 -22.73
C LYS A 289 11.15 2.82 -24.12
N ASN A 290 10.64 4.05 -24.18
CA ASN A 290 10.51 4.77 -25.44
C ASN A 290 11.85 5.35 -25.93
N ASP A 291 12.78 5.69 -25.03
CA ASP A 291 14.14 6.14 -25.39
C ASP A 291 14.93 5.08 -26.18
N GLU A 292 14.64 3.79 -25.97
CA GLU A 292 15.22 2.68 -26.75
C GLU A 292 14.60 2.51 -28.15
N ILE A 293 13.47 3.17 -28.41
CA ILE A 293 12.77 3.11 -29.69
C ILE A 293 13.39 4.13 -30.63
N VAL A 294 14.22 3.66 -31.56
CA VAL A 294 14.89 4.49 -32.58
C VAL A 294 13.90 5.28 -33.47
N ASN A 295 12.64 4.87 -33.51
CA ASN A 295 11.60 5.48 -34.32
C ASN A 295 10.37 5.88 -33.47
N GLU A 296 10.39 7.10 -32.93
CA GLU A 296 9.29 7.70 -32.16
C GLU A 296 8.10 8.15 -33.03
N LYS A 297 8.06 7.80 -34.32
CA LYS A 297 6.95 8.21 -35.20
C LYS A 297 5.63 7.65 -34.67
N PHE A 298 4.78 8.56 -34.22
CA PHE A 298 3.38 8.28 -33.97
C PHE A 298 2.66 8.13 -35.32
N TYR A 299 2.08 6.96 -35.57
CA TYR A 299 1.30 6.71 -36.77
C TYR A 299 -0.18 6.94 -36.49
N TYR A 300 -0.78 7.86 -37.22
CA TYR A 300 -2.24 8.02 -37.19
C TYR A 300 -2.90 7.05 -38.16
N TRP A 301 -4.16 6.66 -37.90
CA TRP A 301 -4.92 5.76 -38.78
C TRP A 301 -5.00 6.24 -40.23
N SER A 302 -5.03 7.57 -40.43
CA SER A 302 -4.99 8.23 -41.74
C SER A 302 -3.66 8.09 -42.49
N GLU A 303 -2.59 7.71 -41.79
CA GLU A 303 -1.23 7.56 -42.31
C GLU A 303 -0.85 6.10 -42.52
N ILE A 304 -1.46 5.18 -41.76
CA ILE A 304 -1.24 3.73 -41.89
C ILE A 304 -1.55 3.24 -43.31
N THR A 305 -2.56 3.79 -43.98
CA THR A 305 -2.94 3.41 -45.35
C THR A 305 -1.90 3.79 -46.39
N LYS A 306 -1.02 4.76 -46.07
CA LYS A 306 0.04 5.26 -46.95
C LYS A 306 1.34 4.44 -46.83
N LEU A 307 1.45 3.60 -45.80
CA LEU A 307 2.59 2.73 -45.59
C LEU A 307 2.58 1.55 -46.57
N SER A 308 3.75 1.03 -46.91
CA SER A 308 3.86 -0.21 -47.66
C SER A 308 3.27 -1.38 -46.87
N VAL A 309 2.92 -2.48 -47.56
CA VAL A 309 2.39 -3.68 -46.89
C VAL A 309 3.40 -4.22 -45.87
N LYS A 310 4.70 -4.22 -46.19
CA LYS A 310 5.76 -4.69 -45.28
C LYS A 310 5.82 -3.85 -43.99
N GLU A 311 5.83 -2.52 -44.12
CA GLU A 311 5.87 -1.61 -42.95
C GLU A 311 4.61 -1.72 -42.09
N ARG A 312 3.43 -1.90 -42.70
CA ARG A 312 2.20 -2.16 -41.94
C ARG A 312 2.28 -3.46 -41.17
N LEU A 313 2.78 -4.52 -41.79
CA LEU A 313 2.89 -5.83 -41.17
C LEU A 313 3.90 -5.83 -40.00
N GLU A 314 5.00 -5.09 -40.11
CA GLU A 314 5.93 -4.85 -39.00
C GLU A 314 5.28 -4.01 -37.89
N LEU A 315 4.59 -2.92 -38.24
CA LEU A 315 3.87 -2.05 -37.29
C LEU A 315 2.75 -2.78 -36.53
N PHE A 316 2.13 -3.79 -37.14
CA PHE A 316 1.08 -4.60 -36.51
C PHE A 316 1.59 -5.89 -35.87
N ASP A 317 2.90 -6.03 -35.66
CA ASP A 317 3.53 -7.20 -35.04
C ASP A 317 3.04 -8.53 -35.66
N ILE A 318 3.00 -8.60 -37.00
CA ILE A 318 2.42 -9.75 -37.73
C ILE A 318 3.04 -11.08 -37.30
N ASP A 319 4.29 -11.08 -36.83
CA ASP A 319 5.00 -12.28 -36.40
C ASP A 319 4.43 -12.85 -35.10
N ILE A 320 3.95 -11.98 -34.20
CA ILE A 320 3.20 -12.39 -32.99
C ILE A 320 1.85 -12.99 -33.40
N LEU A 321 1.15 -12.36 -34.35
CA LEU A 321 -0.12 -12.86 -34.90
C LEU A 321 0.05 -14.23 -35.56
N LYS A 322 1.06 -14.39 -36.43
CA LYS A 322 1.39 -15.67 -37.07
C LYS A 322 1.73 -16.75 -36.05
N LYS A 323 2.48 -16.42 -34.99
CA LYS A 323 2.79 -17.36 -33.91
C LYS A 323 1.54 -17.83 -33.17
N ASN A 324 0.57 -16.94 -32.95
CA ASN A 324 -0.68 -17.25 -32.27
C ASN A 324 -1.73 -17.94 -33.16
N LEU A 325 -1.66 -17.73 -34.47
CA LEU A 325 -2.52 -18.35 -35.48
C LEU A 325 -2.03 -19.73 -35.93
N LYS A 326 -0.79 -20.13 -35.59
CA LYS A 326 -0.34 -21.50 -35.80
C LYS A 326 -1.26 -22.44 -35.00
N PRO A 327 -1.82 -23.49 -35.62
CA PRO A 327 -2.64 -24.45 -34.89
C PRO A 327 -1.82 -25.02 -33.74
N LYS A 328 -2.31 -24.85 -32.51
CA LYS A 328 -1.72 -25.52 -31.35
C LYS A 328 -1.86 -27.00 -31.62
N LYS A 329 -0.73 -27.71 -31.79
CA LYS A 329 -0.72 -29.17 -31.94
C LYS A 329 -1.62 -29.75 -30.86
N GLU A 330 -2.71 -30.38 -31.27
CA GLU A 330 -3.52 -31.19 -30.38
C GLU A 330 -2.57 -32.22 -29.76
N LYS A 331 -2.52 -32.27 -28.43
CA LYS A 331 -1.90 -33.41 -27.74
C LYS A 331 -2.69 -34.63 -28.20
N GLY A 332 -2.09 -35.40 -29.11
CA GLY A 332 -2.65 -36.66 -29.55
C GLY A 332 -2.94 -37.52 -28.34
N ASN A 333 -4.21 -37.92 -28.21
CA ASN A 333 -4.56 -39.15 -27.55
C ASN A 333 -3.92 -40.28 -28.37
N SER A 334 -2.71 -40.71 -28.01
CA SER A 334 -2.25 -42.05 -28.32
C SER A 334 -2.80 -42.96 -27.21
N LYS A 335 -4.05 -43.38 -27.37
CA LYS A 335 -4.43 -44.73 -26.99
C LYS A 335 -3.95 -45.62 -28.14
N ASP A 336 -3.18 -46.64 -27.77
CA ASP A 336 -3.18 -48.01 -28.31
C ASP A 336 -1.79 -48.61 -28.07
N ASP A 337 -1.63 -49.24 -26.89
CA ASP A 337 -1.40 -50.69 -26.75
C ASP A 337 -1.69 -51.13 -25.30
#